data_AF-A0A8T5GF12-F1
#
_entry.id   AF-A0A8T5GF12-F1
#
_cell.length_a   1.000
_cell.length_b   1.000
_cell.length_c   1.000
_cell.angle_alpha   90.00
_cell.angle_beta   90.00
_cell.angle_gamma   90.00
#
_symmetry.space_group_name_H-M   'P 1'
#
loop_
_entity.id
_entity.type
_entity.pdbx_description
1 polymer ?
#
loop_
_entity_poly.entity_id
_entity_poly.type
_entity_poly.pdbx_seq_one_letter_code
_entity_poly.pdbx_strand_id
1 'polypeptide(L)'
;MSFLFLANNFAEGTQMVSEKAVEIIPLPIEYIIPAIILIIITIFIFFFLKKIIVNSVLGVIVWAGAAFLFNMNLPLIPSLVVAIIFGPAGIGVMIVLKVFGII
;
A
#
# COMPACT_ATOMS: atom_id res chain seq x y z
N MET A 1 -8.61 57.66 -23.19
CA MET A 1 -9.37 56.55 -22.61
C MET A 1 -9.18 56.63 -21.10
N SER A 2 -10.25 56.80 -20.31
CA SER A 2 -10.12 57.07 -18.87
C SER A 2 -9.87 55.79 -18.07
N PHE A 3 -9.16 55.90 -16.95
CA PHE A 3 -8.91 54.80 -16.01
C PHE A 3 -10.21 54.13 -15.53
N LEU A 4 -11.29 54.91 -15.42
CA LEU A 4 -12.64 54.44 -15.11
C LEU A 4 -13.19 53.43 -16.14
N PHE A 5 -12.90 53.62 -17.43
CA PHE A 5 -13.32 52.68 -18.47
C PHE A 5 -12.56 51.36 -18.35
N LEU A 6 -11.27 51.40 -18.02
CA LEU A 6 -10.46 50.20 -17.80
C LEU A 6 -10.94 49.44 -16.55
N ALA A 7 -11.24 50.15 -15.46
CA ALA A 7 -11.73 49.56 -14.22
C ALA A 7 -13.08 48.82 -14.40
N ASN A 8 -14.02 49.40 -15.17
CA ASN A 8 -15.32 48.77 -15.41
C ASN A 8 -15.21 47.49 -16.26
N ASN A 9 -14.39 47.49 -17.31
CA ASN A 9 -14.18 46.29 -18.14
C ASN A 9 -13.46 45.17 -17.37
N PHE A 10 -12.56 45.52 -16.45
CA PHE A 10 -11.93 44.53 -15.57
C PHE A 10 -12.92 43.95 -14.57
N ALA A 11 -13.82 44.76 -14.00
CA ALA A 11 -14.86 44.28 -13.09
C ALA A 11 -15.81 43.29 -13.78
N GLU A 12 -16.29 43.59 -14.99
CA GLU A 12 -17.13 42.70 -15.79
C GLU A 12 -16.40 41.40 -16.18
N GLY A 13 -15.10 41.49 -16.52
CA GLY A 13 -14.25 40.33 -16.79
C GLY A 13 -14.09 39.41 -15.57
N THR A 14 -13.93 39.99 -14.37
CA THR A 14 -13.83 39.20 -13.13
C THR A 14 -15.14 38.54 -12.74
N GLN A 15 -16.30 39.18 -13.02
CA GLN A 15 -17.61 38.58 -12.78
C GLN A 15 -17.88 37.41 -13.73
N MET A 16 -17.51 37.51 -15.01
CA MET A 16 -17.61 36.40 -15.97
C MET A 16 -16.72 35.20 -15.61
N VAL A 17 -15.53 35.43 -15.07
CA VAL A 17 -14.65 34.35 -14.59
C VAL A 17 -15.18 33.74 -13.30
N SER A 18 -15.76 34.54 -12.39
CA SER A 18 -16.38 34.04 -11.16
C SER A 18 -17.65 33.23 -11.44
N GLU A 19 -18.46 33.65 -12.42
CA GLU A 19 -19.71 32.97 -12.77
C GLU A 19 -19.42 31.63 -13.48
N LYS A 20 -18.38 31.57 -14.33
CA LYS A 20 -17.94 30.32 -14.98
C LYS A 20 -17.09 29.41 -14.10
N ALA A 21 -16.36 29.94 -13.13
CA ALA A 21 -15.60 29.12 -12.18
C ALA A 21 -16.48 28.47 -11.10
N VAL A 22 -17.70 28.99 -10.90
CA VAL A 22 -18.70 28.46 -9.95
C VAL A 22 -19.72 27.54 -10.64
N GLU A 23 -19.45 27.12 -11.88
CA GLU A 23 -20.05 25.89 -12.42
C GLU A 23 -19.22 24.67 -12.02
N ILE A 24 -18.77 24.63 -10.76
CA ILE A 24 -18.37 23.38 -10.12
C ILE A 24 -19.68 22.60 -10.02
N ILE A 25 -19.90 21.69 -10.97
CA ILE A 25 -20.95 20.67 -10.88
C ILE A 25 -20.98 20.23 -9.42
N PRO A 26 -22.06 20.46 -8.67
CA PRO A 26 -22.13 20.00 -7.29
C PRO A 26 -22.16 18.49 -7.38
N LEU A 27 -20.98 17.86 -7.39
CA LEU A 27 -20.83 16.43 -7.20
C LEU A 27 -21.54 16.19 -5.86
N PRO A 28 -22.65 15.44 -5.87
CA PRO A 28 -23.44 15.33 -4.66
C PRO A 28 -22.54 14.75 -3.59
N ILE A 29 -22.54 15.40 -2.43
CA ILE A 29 -21.66 15.10 -1.28
C ILE A 29 -21.76 13.61 -0.90
N GLU A 30 -22.87 12.97 -1.25
CA GLU A 30 -23.15 11.54 -1.19
C GLU A 30 -22.04 10.65 -1.79
N TYR A 31 -21.31 11.09 -2.83
CA TYR A 31 -20.23 10.30 -3.44
C TYR A 31 -18.84 10.55 -2.83
N ILE A 32 -18.66 11.62 -2.07
CA ILE A 32 -17.36 11.97 -1.48
C ILE A 32 -17.02 10.99 -0.34
N ILE A 33 -18.02 10.65 0.48
CA ILE A 33 -17.87 9.72 1.61
C ILE A 33 -17.42 8.32 1.17
N PRO A 34 -18.10 7.62 0.23
CA PRO A 34 -17.67 6.30 -0.21
C PRO A 34 -16.31 6.33 -0.95
N ALA A 35 -15.98 7.41 -1.66
CA ALA A 35 -14.68 7.57 -2.29
C ALA A 35 -13.54 7.62 -1.25
N ILE A 36 -13.72 8.37 -0.16
CA ILE A 36 -12.75 8.42 0.95
C ILE A 36 -12.61 7.06 1.62
N ILE A 37 -13.72 6.36 1.86
CA ILE A 37 -13.70 5.00 2.44
C ILE A 37 -12.91 4.05 1.55
N LEU A 38 -13.12 4.09 0.24
CA LEU A 38 -12.39 3.26 -0.72
C LEU A 38 -10.88 3.52 -0.65
N ILE A 39 -10.47 4.79 -0.61
CA ILE A 39 -9.06 5.18 -0.48
C ILE A 39 -8.46 4.62 0.82
N ILE A 40 -9.17 4.74 1.95
CA ILE A 40 -8.71 4.20 3.25
C ILE A 40 -8.52 2.69 3.17
N ILE A 41 -9.48 1.96 2.58
CA ILE A 41 -9.39 0.51 2.39
C ILE A 41 -8.19 0.14 1.52
N THR A 42 -7.97 0.87 0.41
CA THR A 42 -6.82 0.63 -0.47
C THR A 42 -5.50 0.85 0.26
N ILE A 43 -5.36 1.93 1.03
CA ILE A 43 -4.16 2.20 1.84
C ILE A 43 -3.92 1.08 2.85
N PHE A 44 -4.98 0.61 3.51
CA PHE A 44 -4.90 -0.49 4.46
C PHE A 44 -4.38 -1.76 3.76
N ILE A 45 -5.01 -2.19 2.67
CA ILE A 45 -4.56 -3.36 1.88
C ILE A 45 -3.09 -3.22 1.48
N PHE A 46 -2.68 -2.05 0.98
CA PHE A 46 -1.30 -1.82 0.55
C PHE A 46 -0.30 -1.94 1.70
N PHE A 47 -0.67 -1.49 2.89
CA PHE A 47 0.14 -1.64 4.09
C PHE A 47 0.33 -3.10 4.51
N PHE A 48 -0.74 -3.92 4.45
CA PHE A 48 -0.64 -5.35 4.71
C PHE A 48 0.18 -6.08 3.64
N LEU A 49 0.01 -5.70 2.37
CA LEU A 49 0.75 -6.30 1.26
C LEU A 49 2.26 -6.03 1.40
N LYS A 50 2.65 -4.80 1.77
CA LYS A 50 4.04 -4.48 2.06
C LYS A 50 4.60 -5.33 3.21
N LYS A 51 3.83 -5.54 4.27
CA LYS A 51 4.22 -6.43 5.37
C LYS A 51 4.40 -7.87 4.92
N ILE A 52 3.51 -8.41 4.09
CA ILE A 52 3.62 -9.77 3.55
C ILE A 52 4.91 -9.94 2.75
N ILE A 53 5.22 -8.98 1.87
CA ILE A 53 6.45 -9.02 1.06
C ILE A 53 7.69 -8.98 1.94
N VAL A 54 7.75 -8.04 2.90
CA VAL A 54 8.89 -7.93 3.84
C VAL A 54 9.04 -9.21 4.66
N ASN A 55 7.93 -9.79 5.13
CA ASN A 55 7.95 -11.01 5.92
C ASN A 55 8.39 -12.21 5.07
N SER A 56 7.95 -12.32 3.82
CA SER A 56 8.39 -13.37 2.91
C SER A 56 9.90 -13.31 2.63
N VAL A 57 10.43 -12.11 2.32
CA VAL A 57 11.87 -11.91 2.10
C VAL A 57 12.68 -12.27 3.35
N LEU A 58 12.23 -11.82 4.53
CA LEU A 58 12.87 -12.20 5.80
C LEU A 58 12.81 -13.73 6.01
N GLY A 59 11.72 -14.39 5.62
CA GLY A 59 11.59 -15.84 5.68
C GLY A 59 12.65 -16.56 4.86
N VAL A 60 12.88 -16.11 3.62
CA VAL A 60 13.95 -16.66 2.76
C VAL A 60 15.34 -16.40 3.35
N ILE A 61 15.58 -15.21 3.92
CA ILE A 61 16.84 -14.90 4.61
C ILE A 61 17.07 -15.85 5.79
N VAL A 62 16.05 -16.09 6.60
CA VAL A 62 16.14 -17.03 7.74
C VAL A 62 16.36 -18.45 7.27
N TRP A 63 15.71 -18.87 6.18
CA TRP A 63 15.94 -20.17 5.57
C TRP A 63 17.38 -20.33 5.09
N ALA A 64 17.93 -19.33 4.40
CA ALA A 64 19.33 -19.31 4.00
C ALA A 64 20.27 -19.35 5.22
N GLY A 65 19.95 -18.59 6.27
CA GLY A 65 20.69 -18.63 7.54
C GLY A 65 20.68 -20.02 8.17
N ALA A 66 19.54 -20.71 8.19
CA ALA A 66 19.43 -22.09 8.68
C ALA A 66 20.29 -23.06 7.88
N ALA A 67 20.32 -22.92 6.55
CA ALA A 67 21.12 -23.75 5.68
C ALA A 67 22.63 -23.50 5.85
N PHE A 68 23.07 -22.24 5.84
CA PHE A 68 24.50 -21.88 5.83
C PHE A 68 25.14 -21.82 7.21
N LEU A 69 24.47 -21.25 8.22
CA LEU A 69 25.04 -21.06 9.56
C LEU A 69 24.87 -22.31 10.42
N PHE A 70 23.73 -22.99 10.30
CA PHE A 70 23.39 -24.12 11.16
C PHE A 70 23.55 -25.49 10.46
N ASN A 71 23.94 -25.52 9.18
CA ASN A 71 23.99 -26.74 8.36
C ASN A 71 22.69 -27.56 8.42
N MET A 72 21.56 -26.92 8.68
CA MET A 72 20.26 -27.59 8.74
C MET A 72 19.70 -27.71 7.33
N ASN A 73 19.78 -28.93 6.79
CA ASN A 73 19.15 -29.27 5.52
C ASN A 73 17.63 -29.40 5.71
N LEU A 74 16.93 -28.30 5.50
CA LEU A 74 15.46 -28.28 5.44
C LEU A 74 14.99 -28.72 4.05
N PRO A 75 13.87 -29.45 3.95
CA PRO A 75 13.32 -29.86 2.66
C PRO A 75 12.91 -28.61 1.87
N LEU A 76 13.54 -28.44 0.70
CA LEU A 76 13.57 -27.17 -0.04
C LEU A 76 12.19 -26.70 -0.51
N ILE A 77 11.35 -27.62 -1.01
CA ILE A 77 10.01 -27.30 -1.49
C ILE A 77 9.09 -26.90 -0.31
N PRO A 78 8.93 -27.71 0.76
CA PRO A 78 8.15 -27.32 1.92
C PRO A 78 8.63 -26.01 2.57
N SER A 79 9.95 -25.84 2.73
CA SER A 79 10.50 -24.64 3.36
C SER A 79 10.21 -23.39 2.56
N LEU A 80 10.28 -23.46 1.23
CA LEU A 80 10.02 -22.32 0.37
C LEU A 80 8.54 -21.91 0.43
N VAL A 81 7.63 -22.88 0.36
CA VAL A 81 6.18 -22.64 0.49
C VAL A 81 5.86 -22.00 1.84
N VAL A 82 6.43 -22.52 2.92
CA VAL A 82 6.22 -22.01 4.27
C VAL A 82 6.84 -20.62 4.44
N ALA A 83 8.03 -20.34 3.88
CA ALA A 83 8.63 -19.01 3.90
C ALA A 83 7.80 -17.96 3.14
N ILE A 84 7.16 -18.35 2.03
CA ILE A 84 6.33 -17.43 1.24
C ILE A 84 5.04 -17.09 1.98
N ILE A 85 4.38 -18.09 2.59
CA ILE A 85 3.07 -17.90 3.23
C ILE A 85 3.22 -17.31 4.63
N PHE A 86 4.16 -17.84 5.42
CA PHE A 86 4.29 -17.56 6.85
C PHE A 86 5.56 -16.77 7.21
N GLY A 87 6.47 -16.55 6.26
CA GLY A 87 7.68 -15.76 6.48
C GLY A 87 8.66 -16.44 7.46
N PRO A 88 9.32 -15.66 8.36
CA PRO A 88 10.33 -16.16 9.30
C PRO A 88 9.74 -17.10 10.34
N ALA A 89 8.51 -16.84 10.78
CA ALA A 89 7.84 -17.65 11.78
C ALA A 89 7.62 -19.08 11.27
N GLY A 90 7.21 -19.23 10.01
CA GLY A 90 7.05 -20.54 9.39
C GLY A 90 8.37 -21.30 9.29
N ILE A 91 9.45 -20.62 8.89
CA ILE A 91 10.79 -21.23 8.89
C ILE A 91 11.25 -21.60 10.31
N GLY A 92 10.94 -20.77 11.32
CA GLY A 92 11.21 -21.09 12.71
C GLY A 92 10.54 -22.40 13.15
N VAL A 93 9.27 -22.60 12.79
CA VAL A 93 8.56 -23.86 13.04
C VAL A 93 9.24 -25.03 12.34
N MET A 94 9.63 -24.87 11.07
CA MET A 94 10.35 -25.91 10.32
C MET A 94 11.68 -26.29 10.98
N ILE A 95 12.44 -25.30 11.46
CA ILE A 95 13.69 -25.54 12.20
C ILE A 95 13.39 -26.34 13.47
N VAL A 96 12.36 -25.96 14.23
CA VAL A 96 11.97 -26.69 15.45
C VAL A 96 11.59 -28.14 15.12
N LEU A 97 10.76 -28.36 14.09
CA LEU A 97 10.39 -29.71 13.65
C LEU A 97 11.62 -30.54 13.22
N LYS A 98 12.60 -29.90 12.57
CA LYS A 98 13.87 -30.54 12.18
C LYS A 98 14.69 -30.93 13.41
N VAL A 99 14.77 -30.06 14.41
CA VAL A 99 15.47 -30.33 15.69
C VAL A 99 14.82 -31.50 16.44
N PHE A 100 13.50 -31.65 16.36
CA PHE A 100 12.78 -32.79 16.94
C PHE A 100 12.78 -34.06 16.07
N GLY A 101 13.43 -34.05 14.90
CA GLY A 101 13.54 -35.21 14.02
C GLY A 101 12.23 -35.62 13.33
N ILE A 102 11.24 -34.72 13.28
CA ILE A 102 9.94 -34.97 12.63
C ILE A 102 10.07 -34.83 11.10
N ILE A 103 11.00 -33.99 10.62
CA ILE A 103 11.32 -33.73 9.20
C ILE A 103 12.82 -33.73 8.94
#